data_AF-A0A6P3VK43-F1
#
_entry.id   AF-A0A6P3VK43-F1
#
_cell.length_a   1.000
_cell.length_b   1.000
_cell.length_c   1.000
_cell.angle_alpha   90.00
_cell.angle_beta   90.00
_cell.angle_gamma   90.00
#
_symmetry.space_group_name_H-M   'P 1'
#
loop_
_entity.id
_entity.type
_entity.pdbx_description
1 polymer ?
#
loop_
_entity_poly.entity_id
_entity_poly.type
_entity_poly.pdbx_seq_one_letter_code
_entity_poly.pdbx_strand_id
1 'polypeptide(L)'
;MKFVVYLFCLVLLTSLTDASPVIKESFAKQLLRTKRQERPMKAGHPDEPMREHMLHMQRLEQRARETNLEHWLNPNCFPRCDRNYGYQV
;
A
#
# COMPACT_ATOMS: atom_id res chain seq x y z
N MET A 1 10.34 -37.39 -50.67
CA MET A 1 9.02 -36.70 -50.56
C MET A 1 8.52 -36.55 -49.12
N LYS A 2 8.48 -37.61 -48.30
CA LYS A 2 7.99 -37.54 -46.89
C LYS A 2 8.79 -36.58 -45.98
N PHE A 3 10.12 -36.59 -46.07
CA PHE A 3 10.99 -35.69 -45.30
C PHE A 3 10.84 -34.22 -45.67
N VAL A 4 10.59 -33.94 -46.95
CA VAL A 4 10.38 -32.56 -47.43
C VAL A 4 9.09 -32.00 -46.85
N VAL A 5 8.01 -32.81 -46.82
CA VAL A 5 6.75 -32.43 -46.18
C VAL A 5 6.94 -32.20 -44.68
N TYR A 6 7.70 -33.07 -44.00
CA TYR A 6 7.96 -32.93 -42.57
C TYR A 6 8.75 -31.64 -42.24
N LEU A 7 9.79 -31.33 -43.02
CA LEU A 7 10.55 -30.09 -42.90
C LEU A 7 9.67 -28.87 -43.18
N PHE A 8 8.81 -28.94 -44.19
CA PHE A 8 7.88 -27.87 -44.51
C PHE A 8 6.86 -27.64 -43.37
N CYS A 9 6.32 -28.71 -42.78
CA CYS A 9 5.44 -28.62 -41.62
C CYS A 9 6.14 -28.00 -40.39
N LEU A 10 7.40 -28.33 -40.14
CA LEU A 10 8.16 -27.74 -39.02
C LEU A 10 8.44 -26.25 -39.23
N VAL A 11 8.78 -25.83 -40.45
CA VAL A 11 8.97 -24.42 -40.79
C VAL A 11 7.66 -23.65 -40.64
N LEU A 12 6.54 -24.22 -41.10
CA LEU A 12 5.23 -23.62 -40.92
C LEU A 12 4.87 -23.48 -39.44
N LEU A 13 5.00 -24.55 -38.65
CA LEU A 13 4.71 -24.53 -37.21
C LEU A 13 5.53 -23.47 -36.47
N THR A 14 6.83 -23.38 -36.74
CA THR A 14 7.72 -22.40 -36.11
C THR A 14 7.34 -20.96 -36.49
N SER A 15 7.07 -20.70 -37.78
CA SER A 15 6.64 -19.38 -38.25
C SER A 15 5.26 -18.94 -37.72
N LEU A 16 4.35 -19.89 -37.48
CA LEU A 16 3.03 -19.63 -36.89
C LEU A 16 3.12 -19.41 -35.36
N THR A 17 4.05 -20.08 -34.68
CA THR A 17 4.26 -19.92 -33.24
C THR A 17 5.06 -18.67 -32.86
N ASP A 18 5.78 -18.06 -33.80
CA ASP A 18 6.49 -16.80 -33.60
C ASP A 18 5.55 -15.63 -33.25
N ALA A 19 4.23 -15.84 -33.43
CA ALA A 19 3.17 -14.94 -33.01
C ALA A 19 2.79 -15.06 -31.51
N SER A 20 3.30 -16.05 -30.78
CA SER A 20 3.26 -16.05 -29.32
C SER A 20 4.59 -15.54 -28.81
N PRO A 21 4.74 -14.22 -28.56
CA PRO A 21 5.96 -13.73 -27.95
C PRO A 21 6.09 -14.45 -26.61
N VAL A 22 7.13 -15.28 -26.46
CA VAL A 22 7.66 -15.59 -25.14
C VAL A 22 8.17 -14.26 -24.61
N ILE A 23 7.25 -13.53 -23.97
CA ILE A 23 7.47 -12.16 -23.54
C ILE A 23 8.67 -12.19 -22.60
N LYS A 24 9.70 -11.42 -22.96
CA LYS A 24 10.88 -11.24 -22.13
C LYS A 24 10.44 -10.79 -20.73
N GLU A 25 11.00 -11.39 -19.69
CA GLU A 25 10.59 -11.17 -18.29
C GLU A 25 10.53 -9.67 -17.93
N SER A 26 11.44 -8.86 -18.47
CA SER A 26 11.46 -7.40 -18.28
C SER A 26 10.19 -6.71 -18.83
N PHE A 27 9.72 -7.15 -19.99
CA PHE A 27 8.51 -6.61 -20.62
C PHE A 27 7.25 -7.10 -19.91
N ALA A 28 7.21 -8.36 -19.47
CA ALA A 28 6.13 -8.87 -18.63
C ALA A 28 6.02 -8.08 -17.33
N LYS A 29 7.16 -7.80 -16.66
CA LYS A 29 7.20 -6.97 -15.45
C LYS A 29 6.74 -5.54 -15.72
N GLN A 30 7.11 -4.96 -16.87
CA GLN A 30 6.68 -3.62 -17.25
C GLN A 30 5.17 -3.55 -17.50
N LEU A 31 4.61 -4.53 -18.22
CA LEU A 31 3.16 -4.68 -18.43
C LEU A 31 2.39 -4.88 -17.11
N LEU A 32 2.92 -5.69 -16.20
CA LEU A 32 2.27 -5.90 -14.90
C LEU A 32 2.32 -4.64 -14.03
N ARG A 33 3.38 -3.83 -14.13
CA ARG A 33 3.51 -2.56 -13.40
C ARG A 33 2.50 -1.53 -13.91
N THR A 34 2.36 -1.36 -15.22
CA THR A 34 1.35 -0.45 -15.80
C THR A 34 -0.06 -0.88 -15.44
N LYS A 35 -0.36 -2.19 -15.52
CA LYS A 35 -1.67 -2.73 -15.13
C LYS A 35 -2.00 -2.58 -13.64
N ARG A 36 -0.99 -2.51 -12.75
CA ARG A 36 -1.23 -2.25 -11.31
C ARG A 36 -1.56 -0.77 -11.05
N GLN A 37 -1.03 0.15 -11.86
CA GLN A 37 -1.35 1.59 -11.77
C GLN A 37 -2.72 1.93 -12.37
N GLU A 38 -3.16 1.19 -13.39
CA GLU A 38 -4.52 1.34 -13.95
C GLU A 38 -5.62 0.75 -13.06
N ARG A 39 -5.28 0.01 -11.99
CA ARG A 39 -6.32 -0.47 -11.08
C ARG A 39 -6.97 0.73 -10.42
N PRO A 40 -8.30 0.88 -10.51
CA PRO A 40 -8.99 1.88 -9.72
C PRO A 40 -8.63 1.67 -8.25
N MET A 41 -8.41 2.76 -7.53
CA MET A 41 -8.23 2.69 -6.08
C MET A 41 -9.37 1.87 -5.49
N LYS A 42 -9.04 1.07 -4.47
CA LYS A 42 -9.93 0.13 -3.77
C LYS A 42 -11.34 0.76 -3.64
N ALA A 43 -12.38 0.01 -4.00
CA ALA A 43 -13.75 0.53 -4.03
C ALA A 43 -14.09 1.22 -2.69
N GLY A 44 -14.26 2.53 -2.72
CA GLY A 44 -14.39 3.41 -1.56
C GLY A 44 -14.28 4.87 -2.01
N HIS A 45 -14.76 5.80 -1.19
CA HIS A 45 -14.62 7.23 -1.49
C HIS A 45 -13.11 7.59 -1.52
N PRO A 46 -12.63 8.47 -2.43
CA PRO A 46 -11.22 8.88 -2.45
C PRO A 46 -10.69 9.34 -1.08
N ASP A 47 -11.56 9.91 -0.24
CA ASP A 47 -11.20 10.39 1.09
C ASP A 47 -11.44 9.38 2.22
N GLU A 48 -11.99 8.19 1.95
CA GLU A 48 -12.22 7.14 2.95
C GLU A 48 -10.95 6.83 3.80
N PRO A 49 -9.76 6.60 3.20
CA PRO A 49 -8.56 6.31 3.99
C PRO A 49 -8.11 7.51 4.85
N MET A 50 -8.27 8.73 4.34
CA MET A 50 -7.93 9.94 5.08
C MET A 50 -8.88 10.14 6.26
N ARG A 51 -10.18 9.94 6.04
CA ARG A 51 -11.23 10.04 7.06
C ARG A 51 -11.04 9.03 8.19
N GLU A 52 -10.78 7.77 7.87
CA GLU A 52 -10.51 6.73 8.87
C GLU A 52 -9.25 7.06 9.69
N HIS A 53 -8.20 7.53 9.03
CA HIS A 53 -6.97 7.95 9.69
C HIS A 53 -7.21 9.13 10.65
N MET A 54 -7.91 10.17 10.22
CA MET A 54 -8.23 11.32 11.08
C MET A 54 -9.05 10.90 12.30
N LEU A 55 -10.05 10.05 12.13
CA LEU A 55 -10.84 9.53 13.26
C LEU A 55 -9.99 8.69 14.22
N HIS A 56 -9.04 7.92 13.71
CA HIS A 56 -8.10 7.18 14.54
C HIS A 56 -7.19 8.12 15.35
N MET A 57 -6.61 9.13 14.70
CA MET A 57 -5.78 10.14 15.35
C MET A 57 -6.56 10.89 16.45
N GLN A 58 -7.82 11.25 16.19
CA GLN A 58 -8.67 11.91 17.19
C GLN A 58 -8.89 11.05 18.44
N ARG A 59 -9.10 9.74 18.28
CA ARG A 59 -9.23 8.82 19.43
C ARG A 59 -7.92 8.72 20.23
N LEU A 60 -6.78 8.72 19.54
CA LEU A 60 -5.47 8.71 20.20
C LEU A 60 -5.25 9.99 21.00
N GLU A 61 -5.60 11.16 20.45
CA GLU A 61 -5.52 12.44 21.18
C GLU A 61 -6.46 12.47 22.39
N GLN A 62 -7.67 11.94 22.26
CA GLN A 62 -8.60 11.86 23.38
C GLN A 62 -8.01 11.02 24.51
N ARG A 63 -7.52 9.80 24.20
CA ARG A 63 -6.88 8.94 25.19
C ARG A 63 -5.66 9.61 25.82
N ALA A 64 -4.83 10.29 25.03
CA ALA A 64 -3.67 11.01 25.55
C ALA A 64 -4.07 12.13 26.52
N ARG A 65 -5.15 12.86 26.23
CA ARG A 65 -5.70 13.88 27.14
C ARG A 65 -6.20 13.27 28.44
N GLU A 66 -6.94 12.17 28.36
CA GLU A 66 -7.47 11.47 29.53
C GLU A 66 -6.31 10.96 30.41
N THR A 67 -5.33 10.27 29.84
CA THR A 67 -4.17 9.77 30.58
C THR A 67 -3.33 10.89 31.19
N ASN A 68 -3.17 12.01 30.47
CA ASN A 68 -2.46 13.18 31.01
C ASN A 68 -3.22 13.80 32.17
N LEU A 69 -4.55 13.89 32.10
CA LEU A 69 -5.37 14.40 33.18
C LEU A 69 -5.31 13.48 34.41
N GLU A 70 -5.40 12.17 34.22
CA GLU A 70 -5.23 11.19 35.29
C GLU A 70 -3.85 11.31 35.95
N HIS A 71 -2.81 11.51 35.14
CA HIS A 71 -1.46 11.74 35.64
C HIS A 71 -1.36 13.02 36.48
N TRP A 72 -1.97 14.11 36.01
CA TRP A 72 -1.97 15.39 36.73
C TRP A 72 -2.79 15.36 38.02
N LEU A 73 -3.88 14.58 38.07
CA LEU A 73 -4.73 14.46 39.25
C LEU A 73 -4.24 13.41 40.25
N ASN A 74 -3.15 12.70 39.95
CA ASN A 74 -2.57 11.72 40.87
C ASN A 74 -1.97 12.44 42.10
N PRO A 75 -2.42 12.15 43.34
CA PRO A 75 -1.86 12.78 44.54
C PRO A 75 -0.39 12.44 44.79
N ASN A 76 0.13 11.38 44.17
CA ASN A 76 1.54 10.98 44.24
C ASN A 76 2.38 11.54 43.08
N CYS A 77 1.84 12.47 42.31
CA CYS A 77 2.55 13.05 41.18
C CYS A 77 3.65 14.02 41.65
N PHE A 78 4.78 14.06 40.94
CA PHE A 78 5.87 14.99 41.27
C PHE A 78 5.43 16.44 41.00
N PRO A 79 5.98 17.45 41.70
CA PRO A 79 5.57 18.85 41.54
C PRO A 79 5.70 19.40 40.11
N ARG A 80 6.55 18.80 39.27
CA ARG A 80 6.72 19.17 37.86
C ARG A 80 5.62 18.64 36.93
N CYS A 81 4.75 17.78 37.43
CA CYS A 81 3.67 17.15 36.69
C CYS A 81 2.31 17.76 37.05
N ASP A 82 2.22 18.63 38.05
CA ASP A 82 0.99 19.38 38.33
C ASP A 82 0.84 20.49 37.29
N ARG A 83 -0.27 20.45 36.54
CA ARG A 83 -0.59 21.44 35.50
C ARG A 83 -0.64 22.87 36.04
N ASN A 84 -0.94 23.04 37.32
CA ASN A 84 -1.04 24.35 37.96
C ASN A 84 0.30 24.83 38.56
N TYR A 85 1.32 23.98 38.61
CA TYR A 85 2.66 24.32 39.10
C TYR A 85 3.45 25.04 38.00
N GLY A 86 3.01 26.25 37.66
CA GLY A 86 3.78 27.17 36.85
C GLY A 86 4.96 27.71 37.65
N TYR A 87 6.17 27.21 37.41
CA TYR A 87 7.36 27.96 37.79
C TYR A 87 7.32 29.30 37.05
N GLN A 88 7.56 30.41 37.76
CA GLN A 88 7.88 31.67 37.10
C GLN A 88 9.22 31.47 36.38
N VAL A 89 9.20 31.63 35.05
CA VAL A 89 10.40 31.76 34.22
C VAL A 89 11.02 33.13 34.38
#